data_AF-A0A4Q3RN01-F1
#
_entry.id   AF-A0A4Q3RN01-F1
#
_cell.length_a   1.000
_cell.length_b   1.000
_cell.length_c   1.000
_cell.angle_alpha   90.00
_cell.angle_beta   90.00
_cell.angle_gamma   90.00
#
_symmetry.space_group_name_H-M   'P 1'
#
loop_
_entity.id
_entity.type
_entity.pdbx_description
1 polymer ?
#
loop_
_entity_poly.entity_id
_entity_poly.type
_entity_poly.pdbx_seq_one_letter_code
_entity_poly.pdbx_strand_id
1 'polypeptide(L)'
;MAPTLTRVNQTLDTLKIAIGSIASVFDPNTKNNLQTLIANMTITSAELSQLMNAQSGMLAKSLQNVNAVTENLARNNDAVTSSIRNVEVTTSRLANANIEGTVAALQATINELRNTISRFNTNSGTLGLLMNDRKLYDQLNGSTDRLNKVLLGAEILFDDIRLHPKRYVNISVFGGKDKGEPITSPAPKDSIPVKQ
;
A
#
# COMPACT_ATOMS: atom_id res chain seq x y z
N MET A 1 30.36 15.92 -91.65
CA MET A 1 30.75 16.98 -90.69
C MET A 1 29.64 17.34 -89.68
N ALA A 2 28.37 16.96 -89.88
CA ALA A 2 27.27 17.23 -88.94
C ALA A 2 27.31 16.55 -87.53
N PRO A 3 27.84 15.32 -87.34
CA PRO A 3 27.68 14.59 -86.07
C PRO A 3 28.45 15.18 -84.88
N THR A 4 29.59 15.81 -85.15
CA THR A 4 30.43 16.44 -84.13
C THR A 4 29.78 17.70 -83.56
N LEU A 5 29.11 18.49 -84.41
CA LEU A 5 28.41 19.71 -83.99
C LEU A 5 27.22 19.38 -83.05
N THR A 6 26.47 18.32 -83.36
CA THR A 6 25.36 17.85 -82.52
C THR A 6 25.83 17.39 -81.14
N ARG A 7 26.95 16.65 -81.06
CA ARG A 7 27.52 16.20 -79.78
C ARG A 7 28.06 17.36 -78.93
N VAL A 8 28.66 18.36 -79.57
CA VAL A 8 29.11 19.58 -78.90
C VAL A 8 27.91 20.33 -78.30
N ASN A 9 26.82 20.49 -79.05
CA ASN A 9 25.62 21.16 -78.55
C ASN A 9 24.98 20.41 -77.37
N GLN A 10 24.86 19.09 -77.45
CA GLN A 10 24.35 18.27 -76.34
C GLN A 10 25.21 18.40 -75.07
N THR A 11 26.53 18.47 -75.23
CA THR A 11 27.46 18.67 -74.11
C THR A 11 27.27 20.04 -73.47
N LEU A 12 27.08 21.08 -74.29
CA LEU A 12 26.82 22.44 -73.82
C LEU A 12 25.45 22.57 -73.11
N ASP A 13 24.43 21.89 -73.62
CA ASP A 13 23.11 21.85 -72.96
C ASP A 13 23.17 21.14 -71.62
N THR A 14 23.88 20.01 -71.54
CA THR A 14 24.08 19.28 -70.28
C THR A 14 24.87 20.13 -69.27
N LEU A 15 25.89 20.86 -69.73
CA LEU A 15 26.66 21.79 -68.91
C LEU A 15 25.79 22.95 -68.41
N LYS A 16 24.91 23.49 -69.26
CA LYS A 16 23.97 24.56 -68.91
C LYS A 16 22.96 24.10 -67.85
N ILE A 17 22.43 22.88 -67.98
CA ILE A 17 21.54 22.28 -66.98
C ILE A 17 22.30 22.09 -65.66
N ALA A 18 23.52 21.52 -65.70
CA ALA A 18 24.33 21.31 -64.50
C ALA A 18 24.66 22.64 -63.80
N ILE A 19 25.05 23.67 -64.54
CA ILE A 19 25.32 25.01 -64.00
C ILE A 19 24.03 25.63 -63.43
N GLY A 20 22.89 25.46 -64.09
CA GLY A 20 21.59 25.93 -63.60
C GLY A 20 21.15 25.24 -62.31
N SER A 21 21.33 23.91 -62.22
CA SER A 21 21.06 23.14 -61.01
C SER A 21 21.99 23.55 -59.86
N ILE A 22 23.27 23.77 -60.13
CA ILE A 22 24.22 24.30 -59.15
C ILE A 22 23.82 25.72 -58.71
N ALA A 23 23.48 26.59 -59.65
CA ALA A 23 23.04 27.95 -59.36
C ALA A 23 21.77 27.97 -58.49
N SER A 24 20.86 27.00 -58.66
CA SER A 24 19.66 26.87 -57.80
C SER A 24 20.00 26.51 -56.35
N VAL A 25 21.06 25.73 -56.11
CA VAL A 25 21.56 25.44 -54.75
C VAL A 25 22.20 26.69 -54.12
N PHE A 26 22.75 27.57 -54.95
CA PHE A 26 23.32 28.85 -54.54
C PHE A 26 22.32 30.01 -54.60
N ASP A 27 21.03 29.76 -54.86
CA ASP A 27 20.01 30.80 -54.77
C ASP A 27 19.89 31.28 -53.31
N PRO A 28 19.59 32.57 -53.08
CA PRO A 28 19.51 33.13 -51.74
C PRO A 28 18.55 32.37 -50.80
N ASN A 29 17.43 31.85 -51.31
CA ASN A 29 16.44 31.14 -50.50
C ASN A 29 16.97 29.77 -50.07
N THR A 30 17.52 28.98 -50.99
CA THR A 30 18.11 27.68 -50.67
C THR A 30 19.28 27.82 -49.70
N LYS A 31 20.12 28.84 -49.89
CA LYS A 31 21.21 29.15 -48.95
C LYS A 31 20.69 29.48 -47.55
N ASN A 32 19.66 30.33 -47.45
CA ASN A 32 19.05 30.68 -46.16
C ASN A 32 18.41 29.46 -45.47
N ASN A 33 17.74 28.60 -46.24
CA ASN A 33 17.14 27.36 -45.73
C ASN A 33 18.22 26.39 -45.21
N LEU A 34 19.32 26.21 -45.95
CA LEU A 34 20.44 25.38 -45.52
C LEU A 34 21.12 25.94 -44.27
N GLN A 35 21.33 27.25 -44.20
CA GLN A 35 21.87 27.90 -43.00
C GLN A 35 20.97 27.69 -41.78
N THR A 36 19.65 27.84 -41.95
CA THR A 36 18.67 27.62 -40.89
C THR A 36 18.66 26.16 -40.44
N LEU A 37 18.71 25.21 -41.38
CA LEU A 37 18.79 23.79 -41.08
C LEU A 37 20.03 23.46 -40.25
N ILE A 38 21.21 23.95 -40.66
CA ILE A 38 22.46 23.73 -39.94
C ILE A 38 22.41 24.35 -38.54
N ALA A 39 21.85 25.56 -38.41
CA ALA A 39 21.65 26.22 -37.12
C ALA A 39 20.74 25.40 -36.20
N ASN A 40 19.59 24.94 -36.71
CA ASN A 40 18.67 24.08 -35.96
C ASN A 40 19.32 22.75 -35.56
N MET A 41 20.04 22.10 -36.48
CA MET A 41 20.78 20.87 -36.18
C MET A 41 21.82 21.07 -35.08
N THR A 42 22.49 22.22 -35.06
CA THR A 42 23.48 22.56 -34.02
C THR A 42 22.80 22.71 -32.66
N ILE A 43 21.67 23.41 -32.60
CA ILE A 43 20.87 23.57 -31.38
C ILE A 43 20.36 22.22 -30.88
N THR A 44 19.72 21.44 -31.75
CA THR A 44 19.19 20.11 -31.40
C THR A 44 20.30 19.17 -30.92
N SER A 45 21.48 19.22 -31.53
CA SER A 45 22.63 18.41 -31.08
C SER A 45 23.11 18.81 -29.69
N ALA A 46 23.10 20.12 -29.37
CA ALA A 46 23.45 20.61 -28.04
C ALA A 46 22.42 20.19 -26.99
N GLU A 47 21.13 20.33 -27.27
CA GLU A 47 20.04 19.89 -26.39
C GLU A 47 20.07 18.37 -26.15
N LEU A 48 20.29 17.59 -27.22
CA LEU A 48 20.44 16.14 -27.12
C LEU A 48 21.65 15.76 -26.27
N SER A 49 22.79 16.46 -26.44
CA SER A 49 23.97 16.25 -25.61
C SER A 49 23.72 16.57 -24.14
N GLN A 50 22.91 17.58 -23.82
CA GLN A 50 22.52 17.89 -22.45
C GLN A 50 21.57 16.83 -21.87
N LEU A 51 20.60 16.38 -22.66
CA LEU A 51 19.66 15.32 -22.23
C LEU A 51 20.39 13.99 -21.98
N MET A 52 21.33 13.64 -22.85
CA MET A 52 22.16 12.43 -22.79
C MET A 52 23.33 12.55 -21.82
N ASN A 53 23.56 13.71 -21.20
CA ASN A 53 24.61 13.84 -20.22
C ASN A 53 24.39 12.80 -19.09
N ALA A 54 25.34 11.88 -18.96
CA ALA A 54 25.22 10.73 -18.07
C ALA A 54 25.16 11.09 -16.57
N GLN A 55 25.50 12.33 -16.21
CA GLN A 55 25.61 12.78 -14.82
C GLN A 55 24.52 13.77 -14.43
N SER A 56 24.19 14.73 -15.31
CA SER A 56 23.22 15.80 -15.03
C SER A 56 21.99 15.78 -15.93
N GLY A 57 22.02 15.00 -17.02
CA GLY A 57 20.96 14.93 -18.01
C GLY A 57 19.67 14.37 -17.45
N MET A 58 18.54 14.85 -17.97
CA MET A 58 17.22 14.42 -17.50
C MET A 58 16.99 12.92 -17.71
N LEU A 59 17.54 12.34 -18.79
CA LEU A 59 17.45 10.90 -19.05
C LEU A 59 18.19 10.10 -17.98
N ALA A 60 19.41 10.51 -17.63
CA ALA A 60 20.19 9.85 -16.58
C ALA A 60 19.47 9.91 -15.22
N LYS A 61 18.91 11.07 -14.85
CA LYS A 61 18.11 11.22 -13.63
C LYS A 61 16.85 10.34 -13.64
N SER A 62 16.16 10.25 -14.78
CA SER A 62 14.99 9.39 -14.93
C SER A 62 15.34 7.92 -14.74
N LEU A 63 16.42 7.46 -15.37
CA LEU A 63 16.93 6.09 -15.20
C LEU A 63 17.35 5.81 -13.76
N GLN A 64 18.02 6.76 -13.10
CA GLN A 64 18.36 6.65 -11.68
C GLN A 64 17.11 6.54 -10.79
N ASN A 65 16.08 7.33 -11.06
CA ASN A 65 14.81 7.25 -10.32
C ASN A 65 14.11 5.91 -10.56
N VAL A 66 14.07 5.42 -11.81
CA VAL A 66 13.51 4.11 -12.15
C VAL A 66 14.27 3.00 -11.43
N ASN A 67 15.61 3.05 -11.41
CA ASN A 67 16.43 2.09 -10.68
C ASN A 67 16.14 2.16 -9.17
N ALA A 68 16.09 3.36 -8.59
CA ALA A 68 15.78 3.53 -7.16
C ALA A 68 14.38 2.99 -6.80
N VAL A 69 13.36 3.27 -7.62
CA VAL A 69 12.01 2.73 -7.42
C VAL A 69 12.01 1.20 -7.55
N THR A 70 12.69 0.66 -8.56
CA THR A 70 12.78 -0.79 -8.79
C THR A 70 13.51 -1.50 -7.67
N GLU A 71 14.63 -0.94 -7.19
CA GLU A 71 15.35 -1.46 -6.03
C GLU A 71 14.53 -1.37 -4.75
N ASN A 72 13.82 -0.27 -4.53
CA ASN A 72 12.94 -0.13 -3.38
C ASN A 72 11.83 -1.19 -3.44
N LEU A 73 11.23 -1.42 -4.60
CA LEU A 73 10.23 -2.47 -4.78
C LEU A 73 10.82 -3.86 -4.50
N ALA A 74 11.99 -4.16 -5.07
CA ALA A 74 12.68 -5.43 -4.85
C ALA A 74 13.03 -5.67 -3.38
N ARG A 75 13.60 -4.66 -2.69
CA ARG A 75 13.94 -4.72 -1.26
C ARG A 75 12.72 -4.90 -0.36
N ASN A 76 11.56 -4.36 -0.74
CA ASN A 76 10.34 -4.46 0.06
C ASN A 76 9.51 -5.71 -0.29
N ASN A 77 9.76 -6.38 -1.41
CA ASN A 77 8.99 -7.55 -1.84
C ASN A 77 9.03 -8.69 -0.81
N ASP A 78 10.19 -8.93 -0.20
CA ASP A 78 10.36 -9.97 0.82
C ASP A 78 9.61 -9.62 2.11
N ALA A 79 9.65 -8.34 2.52
CA ALA A 79 8.94 -7.85 3.69
C ALA A 79 7.41 -7.90 3.49
N VAL A 80 6.94 -7.52 2.30
CA VAL A 80 5.52 -7.60 1.91
C VAL A 80 5.07 -9.06 1.89
N THR A 81 5.84 -9.94 1.24
CA THR A 81 5.53 -11.39 1.18
C THR A 81 5.49 -12.01 2.57
N SER A 82 6.47 -11.69 3.42
CA SER A 82 6.52 -12.18 4.80
C SER A 82 5.35 -11.66 5.64
N SER A 83 4.98 -10.39 5.47
CA SER A 83 3.84 -9.80 6.17
C SER A 83 2.52 -10.44 5.76
N ILE A 84 2.31 -10.65 4.46
CA ILE A 84 1.14 -11.35 3.92
C ILE A 84 1.07 -12.77 4.48
N ARG A 85 2.19 -13.51 4.45
CA ARG A 85 2.27 -14.86 5.02
C ARG A 85 1.98 -14.87 6.52
N ASN A 86 2.52 -13.92 7.28
CA ASN A 86 2.26 -13.82 8.72
C ASN A 86 0.79 -13.52 9.01
N VAL A 87 0.16 -12.63 8.23
CA VAL A 87 -1.27 -12.35 8.31
C VAL A 87 -2.07 -13.60 7.98
N GLU A 88 -1.74 -14.33 6.92
CA GLU A 88 -2.40 -15.57 6.53
C GLU A 88 -2.30 -16.62 7.64
N VAL A 89 -1.10 -16.88 8.16
CA VAL A 89 -0.86 -17.86 9.23
C VAL A 89 -1.59 -17.45 10.51
N THR A 90 -1.51 -16.18 10.91
CA THR A 90 -2.16 -15.68 12.12
C THR A 90 -3.68 -15.74 12.00
N THR A 91 -4.23 -15.30 10.87
CA THR A 91 -5.67 -15.34 10.58
C THR A 91 -6.15 -16.79 10.52
N SER A 92 -5.37 -17.70 9.93
CA SER A 92 -5.68 -19.13 9.91
C SER A 92 -5.66 -19.74 11.31
N ARG A 93 -4.67 -19.40 12.15
CA ARG A 93 -4.64 -19.83 13.55
C ARG A 93 -5.83 -19.31 14.34
N LEU A 94 -6.22 -18.06 14.11
CA LEU A 94 -7.38 -17.45 14.77
C LEU A 94 -8.69 -18.10 14.31
N ALA A 95 -8.85 -18.35 13.00
CA ALA A 95 -10.02 -19.01 12.44
C ALA A 95 -10.16 -20.47 12.91
N ASN A 96 -9.04 -21.16 13.14
CA ASN A 96 -9.01 -22.51 13.69
C ASN A 96 -8.96 -22.55 15.23
N ALA A 97 -8.91 -21.39 15.90
CA ALA A 97 -8.94 -21.36 17.35
C ALA A 97 -10.35 -21.76 17.83
N ASN A 98 -10.41 -22.62 18.84
CA ASN A 98 -11.67 -23.04 19.44
C ASN A 98 -12.25 -21.95 20.36
N ILE A 99 -12.52 -20.77 19.81
CA ILE A 99 -13.08 -19.63 20.54
C ILE A 99 -14.50 -19.95 20.98
N GLU A 100 -15.32 -20.54 20.10
CA GLU A 100 -16.68 -20.98 20.41
C GLU A 100 -16.69 -21.94 21.62
N GLY A 101 -15.84 -22.97 21.63
CA GLY A 101 -15.73 -23.89 22.75
C GLY A 101 -15.19 -23.24 24.03
N THR A 102 -14.28 -22.29 23.92
CA THR A 102 -13.77 -21.53 25.08
C THR A 102 -14.85 -20.65 25.68
N VAL A 103 -15.63 -19.95 24.85
CA VAL A 103 -16.79 -19.14 25.26
C VAL A 103 -17.85 -20.03 25.91
N ALA A 104 -18.15 -21.19 25.31
CA ALA A 104 -19.10 -22.14 25.86
C ALA A 104 -18.65 -22.69 27.23
N ALA A 105 -17.38 -23.06 27.39
CA ALA A 105 -16.82 -23.53 28.66
C ALA A 105 -16.87 -22.44 29.74
N LEU A 106 -16.58 -21.19 29.37
CA LEU A 106 -16.65 -20.05 30.28
C LEU A 106 -18.10 -19.74 30.67
N GLN A 107 -19.04 -19.81 29.72
CA GLN A 107 -20.48 -19.66 30.01
C GLN A 107 -20.96 -20.74 30.99
N ALA A 108 -20.53 -22.00 30.80
CA ALA A 108 -20.84 -23.10 31.71
C ALA A 108 -20.29 -22.83 33.12
N THR A 109 -19.04 -22.35 33.22
CA THR A 109 -18.40 -22.01 34.50
C THR A 109 -19.16 -20.89 35.22
N ILE A 110 -19.58 -19.85 34.49
CA ILE A 110 -20.37 -18.75 35.05
C ILE A 110 -21.74 -19.24 35.50
N ASN A 111 -22.38 -20.13 34.76
CA ASN A 111 -23.67 -20.71 35.14
C ASN A 111 -23.54 -21.57 36.41
N GLU A 112 -22.47 -22.37 36.53
CA GLU A 112 -22.17 -23.10 37.77
C GLU A 112 -21.90 -22.17 38.95
N LEU A 113 -21.21 -21.05 38.71
CA LEU A 113 -21.01 -20.03 39.73
C LEU A 113 -22.35 -19.42 40.18
N ARG A 114 -23.26 -19.08 39.24
CA ARG A 114 -24.61 -18.61 39.57
C ARG A 114 -25.39 -19.63 40.39
N ASN A 115 -25.37 -20.89 39.97
CA ASN A 115 -26.06 -21.97 40.66
C ASN A 115 -25.52 -22.16 42.08
N THR A 116 -24.20 -22.07 42.23
CA THR A 116 -23.52 -22.17 43.53
C THR A 116 -23.94 -21.01 44.45
N ILE A 117 -23.92 -19.77 43.95
CA ILE A 117 -24.37 -18.59 44.70
C ILE A 117 -25.85 -18.73 45.09
N SER A 118 -26.70 -19.21 44.18
CA SER A 118 -28.13 -19.42 44.44
C SER A 118 -28.38 -20.50 45.50
N ARG A 119 -27.60 -21.60 45.49
CA ARG A 119 -27.71 -22.68 46.49
C ARG A 119 -27.29 -22.23 47.90
N PHE A 120 -26.32 -21.32 48.00
CA PHE A 120 -25.91 -20.77 49.30
C PHE A 120 -26.85 -19.70 49.87
N ASN A 121 -27.89 -19.31 49.12
CA ASN A 121 -28.99 -18.46 49.62
C ASN A 121 -29.94 -19.21 50.59
N THR A 122 -29.62 -20.45 50.96
CA THR A 122 -30.32 -21.16 52.05
C THR A 122 -29.61 -20.85 53.38
N ASN A 123 -30.35 -20.35 54.39
CA ASN A 123 -29.90 -19.83 55.70
C ASN A 123 -29.15 -20.81 56.63
N SER A 124 -28.39 -21.77 56.11
CA SER A 124 -27.80 -22.87 56.89
C SER A 124 -26.27 -22.79 56.91
N GLY A 125 -25.70 -22.62 58.10
CA GLY A 125 -24.25 -22.61 58.36
C GLY A 125 -23.58 -21.24 58.24
N THR A 126 -22.33 -21.14 58.72
CA THR A 126 -21.50 -19.91 58.69
C THR A 126 -21.24 -19.38 57.28
N LEU A 127 -21.17 -20.26 56.27
CA LEU A 127 -21.08 -19.89 54.85
C LEU A 127 -22.39 -19.31 54.30
N GLY A 128 -23.55 -19.84 54.72
CA GLY A 128 -24.86 -19.27 54.37
C GLY A 128 -25.08 -17.89 55.02
N LEU A 129 -24.57 -17.68 56.25
CA LEU A 129 -24.59 -16.37 56.90
C LEU A 129 -23.68 -15.34 56.21
N LEU A 130 -22.52 -15.77 55.67
CA LEU A 130 -21.61 -14.92 54.90
C LEU A 130 -22.19 -14.54 53.52
N MET A 131 -22.87 -15.49 52.85
CA MET A 131 -23.52 -15.26 51.56
C MET A 131 -24.82 -14.43 51.67
N ASN A 132 -25.42 -14.35 52.86
CA ASN A 132 -26.51 -13.43 53.17
C ASN A 132 -26.05 -11.97 53.29
N ASP A 133 -24.74 -11.70 53.27
CA ASP A 133 -24.25 -10.34 53.13
C ASP A 133 -24.66 -9.81 51.76
N ARG A 134 -25.69 -8.96 51.78
CA ARG A 134 -26.25 -8.30 50.59
C ARG A 134 -25.17 -7.66 49.73
N LYS A 135 -24.10 -7.10 50.33
CA LYS A 135 -23.02 -6.46 49.60
C LYS A 135 -22.19 -7.48 48.82
N LEU A 136 -21.87 -8.63 49.42
CA LEU A 136 -21.15 -9.72 48.74
C LEU A 136 -22.00 -10.33 47.63
N TYR A 137 -23.28 -10.59 47.90
CA TYR A 137 -24.23 -11.09 46.91
C TYR A 137 -24.34 -10.14 45.71
N ASP A 138 -24.55 -8.84 45.95
CA ASP A 138 -24.66 -7.82 44.91
C ASP A 138 -23.36 -7.70 44.09
N GLN A 139 -22.20 -7.81 44.75
CA GLN A 139 -20.89 -7.80 44.08
C GLN A 139 -20.68 -9.03 43.19
N LEU A 140 -21.03 -10.23 43.65
CA LEU A 140 -20.87 -11.47 42.90
C LEU A 140 -21.86 -11.55 41.74
N ASN A 141 -23.12 -11.19 41.97
CA ASN A 141 -24.12 -11.10 40.92
C ASN A 141 -23.72 -10.06 39.87
N GLY A 142 -23.31 -8.88 40.31
CA GLY A 142 -22.80 -7.83 39.42
C GLY A 142 -21.53 -8.25 38.64
N SER A 143 -20.65 -9.05 39.24
CA SER A 143 -19.46 -9.58 38.55
C SER A 143 -19.83 -10.61 37.49
N THR A 144 -20.78 -11.49 37.81
CA THR A 144 -21.29 -12.52 36.92
C THR A 144 -22.01 -11.89 35.71
N ASP A 145 -22.77 -10.82 35.92
CA ASP A 145 -23.40 -10.07 34.83
C ASP A 145 -22.41 -9.33 33.95
N ARG A 146 -21.32 -8.80 34.54
CA ARG A 146 -20.21 -8.23 33.78
C ARG A 146 -19.50 -9.30 32.94
N LEU A 147 -19.25 -10.49 33.49
CA LEU A 147 -18.65 -11.60 32.75
C LEU A 147 -19.53 -12.04 31.57
N ASN A 148 -20.85 -12.15 31.76
CA ASN A 148 -21.78 -12.42 30.66
C ASN A 148 -21.69 -11.37 29.54
N LYS A 149 -21.60 -10.07 29.90
CA LYS A 149 -21.47 -9.01 28.89
C LYS A 149 -20.15 -9.09 28.12
N VAL A 150 -19.06 -9.44 28.79
CA VAL A 150 -17.76 -9.67 28.14
C VAL A 150 -17.84 -10.88 27.21
N LEU A 151 -18.50 -11.96 27.61
CA LEU A 151 -18.71 -13.13 26.76
C LEU A 151 -19.50 -12.79 25.51
N LEU A 152 -20.64 -12.11 25.67
CA LEU A 152 -21.44 -11.66 24.53
C LEU A 152 -20.63 -10.74 23.61
N GLY A 153 -19.83 -9.83 24.18
CA GLY A 153 -18.93 -8.97 23.40
C GLY A 153 -17.86 -9.76 22.64
N ALA A 154 -17.32 -10.83 23.23
CA ALA A 154 -16.34 -11.70 22.60
C ALA A 154 -16.96 -12.52 21.46
N GLU A 155 -18.18 -13.04 21.63
CA GLU A 155 -18.95 -13.74 20.61
C GLU A 155 -19.24 -12.83 19.41
N ILE A 156 -19.78 -11.62 19.66
CA ILE A 156 -20.05 -10.63 18.61
C ILE A 156 -18.77 -10.25 17.85
N LEU A 157 -17.67 -10.02 18.57
CA LEU A 157 -16.39 -9.68 17.95
C LEU A 157 -15.88 -10.83 17.08
N PHE A 158 -15.98 -12.06 17.57
CA PHE A 158 -15.56 -13.24 16.84
C PHE A 158 -16.36 -13.40 15.53
N ASP A 159 -17.68 -13.26 15.61
CA ASP A 159 -18.56 -13.28 14.46
C ASP A 159 -18.25 -12.16 13.47
N ASP A 160 -17.98 -10.93 13.95
CA ASP A 160 -17.66 -9.82 13.06
C ASP A 160 -16.30 -10.00 12.37
N ILE A 161 -15.29 -10.57 13.05
CA ILE A 161 -14.01 -10.93 12.43
C ILE A 161 -14.21 -11.99 11.35
N ARG A 162 -15.06 -13.00 11.61
CA ARG A 162 -15.34 -14.09 10.68
C ARG A 162 -16.11 -13.61 9.44
N LEU A 163 -17.11 -12.74 9.62
CA LEU A 163 -17.94 -12.21 8.55
C LEU A 163 -17.26 -11.04 7.80
N HIS A 164 -16.43 -10.26 8.48
CA HIS A 164 -15.84 -9.03 7.96
C HIS A 164 -14.32 -8.90 8.23
N PRO A 165 -13.48 -9.86 7.79
CA PRO A 165 -12.05 -9.87 8.10
C PRO A 165 -11.30 -8.62 7.62
N LYS A 166 -11.79 -7.97 6.55
CA LYS A 166 -11.19 -6.74 5.99
C LYS A 166 -11.24 -5.53 6.93
N ARG A 167 -12.12 -5.50 7.94
CA ARG A 167 -12.19 -4.37 8.90
C ARG A 167 -11.02 -4.37 9.88
N TYR A 168 -10.42 -5.55 10.11
CA TYR A 168 -9.42 -5.77 11.15
C TYR A 168 -8.00 -5.99 10.60
N VAL A 169 -7.88 -6.26 9.31
CA VAL A 169 -6.59 -6.49 8.64
C VAL A 169 -6.31 -5.37 7.64
N ASN A 170 -5.31 -4.54 7.95
CA ASN A 170 -4.81 -3.50 7.06
C ASN A 170 -3.38 -3.83 6.63
N ILE A 171 -3.21 -4.24 5.36
CA ILE A 171 -1.89 -4.50 4.77
C ILE A 171 -1.44 -3.24 4.05
N SER A 172 -0.48 -2.52 4.62
CA SER A 172 0.19 -1.42 3.91
C SER A 172 1.35 -1.98 3.08
N VAL A 173 1.28 -1.82 1.77
CA VAL A 173 2.37 -2.15 0.83
C VAL A 173 3.38 -1.01 0.68
N PHE A 174 3.12 0.12 1.33
CA PHE A 174 4.03 1.27 1.37
C PHE A 174 4.51 1.47 2.80
N GLY A 175 5.84 1.41 2.98
CA GLY A 175 6.50 1.46 4.27
C GLY A 175 6.23 2.77 5.01
N GLY A 176 5.40 2.71 6.04
CA GLY A 176 5.21 3.78 7.01
C GLY A 176 6.24 3.68 8.15
N LYS A 177 6.74 4.83 8.61
CA LYS A 177 7.64 4.94 9.78
C LYS A 177 6.93 4.52 11.07
N ASP A 178 7.76 3.97 11.97
CA ASP A 178 7.50 3.40 13.29
C ASP A 178 6.14 3.67 13.94
N LYS A 179 5.53 2.56 14.36
CA LYS A 179 4.39 2.52 15.28
C LYS A 179 4.99 2.48 16.68
N GLY A 180 4.56 3.42 17.53
CA GLY A 180 5.16 3.75 18.83
C GLY A 180 5.37 2.58 19.80
N GLU A 181 5.96 2.91 20.96
CA GLU A 181 6.40 1.93 21.95
C GLU A 181 5.30 0.91 22.32
N PRO A 182 5.67 -0.37 22.56
CA PRO A 182 4.72 -1.38 22.98
C PRO A 182 3.92 -0.92 24.19
N ILE A 183 2.61 -1.08 24.13
CA ILE A 183 1.75 -0.81 25.29
C ILE A 183 2.19 -1.71 26.46
N THR A 184 2.63 -1.11 27.56
CA THR A 184 2.99 -1.83 28.79
C THR A 184 1.81 -1.97 29.76
N SER A 185 0.70 -1.30 29.46
CA SER A 185 -0.54 -1.30 30.23
C SER A 185 -1.75 -1.17 29.31
N PRO A 186 -2.96 -1.62 29.72
CA PRO A 186 -4.19 -1.42 28.97
C PRO A 186 -4.42 0.06 28.64
N ALA A 187 -4.85 0.34 27.41
CA ALA A 187 -5.15 1.71 26.98
C ALA A 187 -6.24 2.35 27.86
N PRO A 188 -6.21 3.67 28.08
CA PRO A 188 -7.30 4.40 28.73
C PRO A 188 -8.60 4.09 27.99
N LYS A 189 -9.63 3.65 28.72
CA LYS A 189 -10.94 3.39 28.12
C LYS A 189 -11.61 4.73 27.83
N ASP A 190 -11.73 5.09 26.56
CA ASP A 190 -12.56 6.23 26.16
C ASP A 190 -14.00 5.96 26.56
N SER A 191 -14.54 6.86 27.38
CA SER A 191 -15.95 6.84 27.76
C SER A 191 -16.75 7.21 26.54
N ILE A 192 -17.49 6.25 25.97
CA ILE A 192 -18.46 6.51 24.91
C ILE A 192 -19.40 7.61 25.44
N PRO A 193 -19.53 8.77 24.78
CA PRO A 193 -20.49 9.77 25.22
C PRO A 193 -21.89 9.18 25.07
N VAL A 194 -22.56 8.99 26.20
CA VAL A 194 -23.99 8.67 26.23
C VAL A 194 -24.71 9.88 25.65
N LYS A 195 -25.27 9.76 24.44
CA LYS A 195 -26.24 10.74 23.97
C LYS A 195 -27.44 10.69 24.91
N GLN A 196 -27.68 11.80 25.61
CA GLN A 196 -28.93 12.08 26.32
C GLN A 196 -30.07 12.25 25.33
#